data_AF-A0A9E4AAZ8-F1
#
_entry.id   AF-A0A9E4AAZ8-F1
#
_cell.length_a   1.000
_cell.length_b   1.000
_cell.length_c   1.000
_cell.angle_alpha   90.00
_cell.angle_beta   90.00
_cell.angle_gamma   90.00
#
_symmetry.space_group_name_H-M   'P 1'
#
loop_
_entity.id
_entity.type
_entity.pdbx_description
1 polymer ?
#
loop_
_entity_poly.entity_id
_entity_poly.type
_entity_poly.pdbx_seq_one_letter_code
_entity_poly.pdbx_strand_id
1 'polypeptide(L)' 'MIDECGLKGHVFGAAQIFHKHANMIVNLGGATAEEVWILIDRSRETVAREMGRELDTELEFVGEF' A
#
# COMPACT_ATOMS: atom_id res chain seq x y z
N MET A 1 -8.01 -5.51 -8.85
CA MET A 1 -6.54 -5.61 -8.82
C MET A 1 -6.03 -5.69 -7.39
N ILE A 2 -5.79 -4.60 -6.65
CA ILE A 2 -5.37 -4.68 -5.22
C ILE A 2 -6.48 -5.28 -4.33
N ASP A 3 -7.73 -4.93 -4.61
CA ASP A 3 -8.91 -5.44 -3.88
C ASP A 3 -9.04 -6.97 -3.93
N GLU A 4 -8.68 -7.55 -5.07
CA GLU A 4 -8.75 -8.99 -5.32
C GLU A 4 -7.60 -9.75 -4.65
N CYS A 5 -6.53 -9.05 -4.25
CA CYS A 5 -5.38 -9.61 -3.53
C CYS A 5 -5.58 -9.64 -2.00
N GLY A 6 -6.78 -9.35 -1.50
CA GLY A 6 -7.10 -9.46 -0.06
C GLY A 6 -6.37 -8.46 0.84
N LEU A 7 -5.80 -7.40 0.28
CA LEU A 7 -4.98 -6.43 1.02
C LEU A 7 -5.79 -5.34 1.74
N LYS A 8 -7.11 -5.26 1.53
CA LYS A 8 -7.97 -4.30 2.24
C LYS A 8 -7.90 -4.51 3.74
N GLY A 9 -7.70 -3.41 4.46
CA GLY A 9 -7.60 -3.41 5.91
C GLY A 9 -6.24 -3.86 6.45
N HIS A 10 -5.28 -4.22 5.59
CA HIS A 10 -3.94 -4.59 6.02
C HIS A 10 -3.24 -3.41 6.69
N VAL A 11 -2.62 -3.67 7.85
CA VAL A 11 -1.98 -2.65 8.69
C VAL A 11 -0.48 -2.91 8.78
N PHE A 12 0.31 -1.85 8.74
CA PHE A 12 1.72 -1.88 9.11
C PHE A 12 2.05 -0.63 9.90
N GLY A 13 2.49 -0.81 11.16
CA GLY A 13 2.68 0.31 12.08
C GLY A 13 1.39 1.10 12.28
N ALA A 14 1.44 2.41 12.06
CA ALA A 14 0.27 3.29 12.09
C ALA A 14 -0.37 3.55 10.72
N ALA A 15 0.09 2.90 9.64
CA ALA A 15 -0.51 2.99 8.30
C ALA A 15 -1.42 1.79 8.00
N GLN A 16 -2.48 2.00 7.21
CA GLN A 16 -3.41 0.94 6.79
C GLN A 16 -3.87 1.10 5.34
N ILE A 17 -3.99 0.01 4.60
CA ILE A 17 -4.73 -0.02 3.33
C ILE A 17 -6.22 0.10 3.62
N PHE A 18 -6.87 1.15 3.11
CA PHE A 18 -8.23 1.49 3.47
C PHE A 18 -9.22 0.37 3.12
N HIS A 19 -9.98 -0.05 4.13
CA HIS A 19 -10.90 -1.19 4.02
C HIS A 19 -12.02 -1.01 2.98
N LYS A 20 -12.37 0.23 2.60
CA LYS A 20 -13.39 0.47 1.55
C LYS A 20 -12.79 0.54 0.15
N HIS A 21 -11.58 1.08 0.02
CA HIS A 21 -10.91 1.29 -1.27
C HIS A 21 -9.43 0.92 -1.16
N ALA A 22 -9.04 -0.17 -1.80
CA ALA A 22 -7.69 -0.74 -1.68
C ALA A 22 -6.57 0.15 -2.27
N ASN A 23 -6.93 1.16 -3.05
CA ASN A 23 -5.99 2.12 -3.65
C ASN A 23 -5.67 3.30 -2.72
N MET A 24 -6.18 3.29 -1.48
CA MET A 24 -5.92 4.35 -0.49
C MET A 24 -5.16 3.75 0.69
N ILE A 25 -4.12 4.44 1.14
CA ILE A 25 -3.48 4.19 2.44
C ILE A 25 -3.92 5.32 3.37
N VAL A 26 -4.40 4.95 4.55
CA VAL A 26 -4.83 5.88 5.60
C VAL A 26 -3.85 5.84 6.77
N ASN A 27 -3.59 7.03 7.32
CA ASN A 27 -2.84 7.17 8.56
C ASN A 27 -3.82 7.00 9.74
N LEU A 28 -3.62 5.97 10.56
CA LEU A 28 -4.42 5.68 11.75
C LEU A 28 -4.04 6.56 12.96
N GLY A 29 -3.03 7.42 12.78
CA GLY A 29 -2.47 8.32 13.78
C GLY A 29 -0.98 8.02 13.99
N GLY A 30 -0.12 8.95 13.57
CA GLY A 30 1.33 8.83 13.76
C GLY A 30 2.07 8.00 12.72
N ALA A 31 1.46 7.67 11.58
CA ALA A 31 2.14 6.91 10.54
C ALA A 31 3.37 7.62 9.98
N THR A 32 4.44 6.87 9.76
CA THR A 32 5.67 7.37 9.13
C THR A 32 5.64 7.17 7.61
N ALA A 33 6.48 7.91 6.88
CA ALA A 33 6.63 7.71 5.43
C ALA A 33 7.12 6.29 5.08
N GLU A 34 8.01 5.72 5.90
CA GLU A 34 8.49 4.35 5.76
C GLU A 34 7.36 3.32 5.90
N GLU A 35 6.46 3.50 6.88
CA GLU A 35 5.31 2.62 7.06
C GLU A 35 4.35 2.65 5.86
N VAL A 36 4.14 3.84 5.28
CA VAL A 36 3.37 3.98 4.04
C VAL A 36 4.08 3.30 2.87
N TRP A 37 5.40 3.50 2.73
CA TRP A 37 6.20 2.88 1.68
C TRP A 37 6.14 1.35 1.72
N ILE A 38 6.24 0.75 2.91
CA ILE A 38 6.15 -0.70 3.09
C ILE A 38 4.79 -1.26 2.63
N LEU A 39 3.69 -0.52 2.85
CA LEU A 39 2.38 -0.93 2.35
C LEU A 39 2.27 -0.81 0.83
N ILE A 40 2.87 0.22 0.23
CA ILE A 40 2.94 0.39 -1.23
C ILE A 40 3.72 -0.79 -1.84
N ASP A 41 4.90 -1.07 -1.31
CA ASP A 41 5.78 -2.13 -1.81
C ASP A 41 5.13 -3.51 -1.70
N ARG A 42 4.56 -3.82 -0.53
CA ARG A 42 3.77 -5.05 -0.34
C ARG A 42 2.60 -5.17 -1.32
N SER A 43 1.94 -4.06 -1.63
CA SER A 43 0.83 -4.06 -2.60
C SER A 43 1.31 -4.42 -4.00
N ARG A 44 2.45 -3.86 -4.42
CA ARG A 44 3.10 -4.18 -5.70
C ARG A 44 3.52 -5.64 -5.76
N GLU A 45 4.25 -6.12 -4.77
CA GLU A 45 4.73 -7.51 -4.69
C GLU A 45 3.56 -8.51 -4.74
N THR A 46 2.51 -8.25 -3.97
CA THR A 46 1.35 -9.15 -3.89
C THR A 46 0.62 -9.23 -5.22
N VAL A 47 0.39 -8.09 -5.87
CA VAL A 47 -0.29 -8.05 -7.18
C VAL A 47 0.58 -8.68 -8.27
N ALA A 48 1.90 -8.44 -8.25
CA ALA A 48 2.83 -9.10 -9.15
C ALA A 48 2.79 -10.62 -8.98
N ARG A 49 2.83 -11.11 -7.74
CA ARG A 49 2.81 -12.53 -7.42
C ARG A 49 1.48 -13.20 -7.77
N GLU A 50 0.35 -12.58 -7.46
CA GLU A 50 -0.96 -13.21 -7.56
C GLU A 50 -1.64 -13.00 -8.92
N MET A 51 -1.31 -11.90 -9.60
CA MET A 51 -1.93 -11.55 -10.88
C MET A 51 -0.95 -11.52 -12.05
N GLY A 52 0.36 -11.61 -11.81
CA GLY A 52 1.37 -11.46 -12.85
C GLY A 52 1.39 -10.05 -13.47
N ARG A 53 0.94 -9.03 -12.73
CA ARG A 53 0.86 -7.64 -13.20
C ARG A 53 1.72 -6.74 -12.32
N GLU A 54 2.43 -5.81 -12.93
CA GLU A 54 3.15 -4.77 -12.21
C GLU A 54 2.21 -3.60 -11.87
N LEU A 55 2.45 -3.00 -10.70
CA LEU A 55 1.69 -1.87 -10.17
C LEU A 55 2.56 -0.62 -10.16
N ASP A 56 2.28 0.29 -11.08
CA ASP A 56 2.86 1.62 -11.04
C ASP A 56 2.11 2.50 -10.03
N THR A 57 2.87 3.31 -9.30
CA THR A 57 2.28 4.33 -8.41
C THR A 57 2.19 5.66 -9.13
N GLU A 58 1.03 6.31 -9.05
CA GLU A 58 0.85 7.70 -9.51
C GLU A 58 1.40 8.75 -8.53
N LEU A 59 1.88 8.32 -7.37
CA LEU A 59 2.40 9.19 -6.32
C LEU A 59 3.80 9.70 -6.66
N GLU A 60 4.04 10.98 -6.36
CA GLU A 60 5.38 11.56 -6.35
C GLU A 60 5.99 11.42 -4.94
N PHE A 61 7.19 10.84 -4.88
CA PHE A 61 7.93 10.64 -3.65
C PHE A 61 8.95 11.76 -3.48
N VAL A 62 8.85 12.53 -2.38
CA VAL A 62 9.77 13.63 -2.07
C VAL A 62 10.47 13.35 -0.74
N GLY A 63 11.80 13.42 -0.74
CA GLY A 63 12.64 13.12 0.43
C GLY A 63 13.78 12.16 0.12
N GLU A 64 14.51 11.74 1.15
CA GLU A 64 15.47 10.63 1.09
C GLU A 64 14.75 9.35 1.55
N PHE A 65 14.96 8.24 0.82
CA PHE A 65 14.29 6.95 1.03
C PHE A 65 15.33 5.84 1.14
#